data_AF-A0A3L7AA14-F1
#
_entry.id   AF-A0A3L7AA14-F1
#
_cell.length_a   1.000
_cell.length_b   1.000
_cell.length_c   1.000
_cell.angle_alpha   90.00
_cell.angle_beta   90.00
_cell.angle_gamma   90.00
#
_symmetry.space_group_name_H-M   'P 1'
#
loop_
_entity.id
_entity.type
_entity.pdbx_description
1 polymer ?
#
loop_
_entity_poly.entity_id
_entity_poly.type
_entity_poly.pdbx_seq_one_letter_code
_entity_poly.pdbx_strand_id
1 'polypeptide(L)' 'MSIRLQIAAMLFMMIQAVLFFAGTLFLLLSPLSQEAMALMPWVVVGTALLSLPLSWALAPRLRARTWRREGTMEVLK' A
#
# COMPACT_ATOMS: atom_id res chain seq x y z
N MET A 1 4.37 -19.37 -6.90
CA MET A 1 4.04 -18.09 -6.24
C MET A 1 3.15 -17.30 -7.20
N SER A 2 1.95 -16.87 -6.78
CA SER A 2 1.05 -16.12 -7.67
C SER A 2 1.60 -14.71 -7.88
N ILE A 3 1.82 -14.28 -9.13
CA ILE A 3 2.30 -12.93 -9.49
C ILE A 3 1.44 -11.84 -8.83
N ARG A 4 0.13 -12.11 -8.66
CA ARG A 4 -0.80 -11.23 -7.95
C ARG A 4 -0.42 -11.01 -6.47
N LEU A 5 0.03 -12.07 -5.80
CA LEU A 5 0.49 -12.01 -4.41
C LEU A 5 1.77 -11.18 -4.30
N GLN A 6 2.70 -11.34 -5.24
CA GLN A 6 3.95 -10.59 -5.26
C GLN A 6 3.70 -9.09 -5.45
N ILE A 7 2.84 -8.71 -6.40
CA ILE A 7 2.44 -7.31 -6.60
C ILE A 7 1.74 -6.77 -5.35
N ALA A 8 0.80 -7.53 -4.77
CA ALA A 8 0.11 -7.12 -3.54
C ALA A 8 1.09 -6.92 -2.37
N ALA A 9 2.08 -7.81 -2.19
CA ALA A 9 3.09 -7.69 -1.14
C ALA A 9 3.97 -6.45 -1.30
N MET A 10 4.40 -6.14 -2.54
CA MET A 10 5.16 -4.91 -2.82
C MET A 10 4.33 -3.65 -2.53
N LEU A 11 3.07 -3.63 -2.96
CA LEU A 11 2.15 -2.52 -2.68
C LEU A 11 1.85 -2.39 -1.19
N PHE A 12 1.71 -3.50 -0.47
CA PHE A 12 1.50 -3.49 0.97
C PHE A 12 2.60 -2.72 1.68
N MET A 13 3.88 -2.99 1.36
CA MET A 13 5.00 -2.27 1.97
C MET A 13 4.94 -0.76 1.72
N MET A 14 4.58 -0.35 0.50
CA MET A 14 4.46 1.08 0.16
C MET A 14 3.27 1.74 0.84
N ILE A 15 2.09 1.13 0.76
CA ILE A 15 0.84 1.65 1.36
C ILE A 15 0.99 1.72 2.88
N GLN A 16 1.57 0.68 3.50
CA GLN A 16 1.80 0.63 4.93
C GLN A 16 2.73 1.74 5.40
N ALA A 17 3.83 2.00 4.68
CA ALA A 17 4.74 3.08 5.03
C ALA A 17 4.05 4.46 4.97
N VAL A 18 3.26 4.72 3.93
CA VAL A 18 2.54 6.00 3.76
C VAL A 18 1.46 6.18 4.83
N LEU A 19 0.64 5.15 5.09
CA LEU A 19 -0.41 5.21 6.10
C LEU A 19 0.16 5.32 7.51
N PHE A 20 1.21 4.57 7.82
CA PHE A 20 1.91 4.67 9.10
C PHE A 20 2.47 6.06 9.32
N PHE A 21 3.14 6.64 8.31
CA PHE A 21 3.67 7.99 8.41
C PHE A 21 2.56 9.03 8.59
N ALA A 22 1.49 8.95 7.80
CA ALA A 22 0.35 9.86 7.93
C ALA A 22 -0.33 9.75 9.30
N GLY A 23 -0.53 8.53 9.80
CA GLY A 23 -1.12 8.28 11.12
C GLY A 23 -0.23 8.78 12.27
N THR A 24 1.09 8.57 12.15
CA THR A 24 2.07 9.08 13.12
C THR A 24 2.13 10.60 13.11
N LEU A 25 2.14 11.21 11.94
CA LEU A 25 2.13 12.66 11.78
C LEU A 25 0.86 13.26 12.39
N PHE A 26 -0.30 12.66 12.12
CA PHE A 26 -1.57 13.07 12.72
C PHE A 26 -1.54 12.95 14.25
N LEU A 27 -1.05 11.82 14.77
CA LEU A 27 -0.94 11.60 16.22
C LEU A 27 -0.08 12.67 16.89
N LEU A 28 1.09 12.96 16.32
CA LEU A 28 2.06 13.90 16.89
C LEU A 28 1.62 15.36 16.77
N LEU A 29 0.89 15.73 15.71
CA LEU A 29 0.35 17.09 15.53
C LEU A 29 -0.92 17.34 16.36
N SER A 30 -1.58 16.28 16.82
CA SER A 30 -2.77 16.36 17.65
C SER A 30 -2.42 16.48 19.14
N PRO A 31 -3.37 16.89 20.00
CA PRO A 31 -3.18 16.87 21.45
C PRO A 31 -2.94 15.46 22.03
N LEU A 32 -3.18 14.39 21.24
CA LEU A 32 -2.92 13.01 21.65
C LEU A 32 -1.42 12.68 21.70
N SER A 33 -0.54 13.62 21.33
CA SER A 33 0.92 13.47 21.47
C SER A 33 1.38 13.18 22.91
N GLN A 34 0.61 13.60 23.92
CA GLN A 34 0.83 13.30 25.34
C GLN A 34 0.80 11.79 25.63
N GLU A 35 -0.05 11.05 24.91
CA GLU A 35 -0.23 9.60 25.05
C GLU A 35 0.40 8.85 23.87
N ALA A 36 1.29 9.48 23.10
CA ALA A 36 1.85 8.91 21.89
C ALA A 36 2.47 7.53 22.12
N MET A 37 3.17 7.33 23.24
CA MET A 37 3.78 6.02 23.58
C MET A 37 2.73 4.90 23.73
N ALA A 38 1.55 5.21 24.29
CA ALA A 38 0.46 4.26 24.45
C ALA A 38 -0.33 4.06 23.15
N LEU A 39 -0.44 5.10 22.31
CA LEU A 39 -1.22 5.09 21.07
C LEU A 39 -0.42 4.59 19.85
N MET A 40 0.92 4.61 19.90
CA MET A 40 1.76 4.17 18.78
C MET A 40 1.47 2.72 18.32
N PRO A 41 1.34 1.72 19.22
CA PRO A 41 0.99 0.36 18.81
C PRO A 41 -0.37 0.30 18.09
N TRP A 42 -1.34 1.11 18.52
CA TRP A 42 -2.65 1.20 17.87
C TRP A 42 -2.56 1.79 16.46
N VAL A 43 -1.71 2.81 16.25
CA VAL A 43 -1.44 3.35 14.90
C VAL A 43 -0.82 2.29 14.00
N VAL A 44 0.16 1.53 14.51
CA VAL A 44 0.80 0.45 13.74
C VAL A 44 -0.22 -0.62 13.34
N VAL A 45 -1.00 -1.14 14.30
CA VAL A 45 -2.00 -2.18 14.04
C VAL A 45 -3.10 -1.66 13.12
N GLY A 46 -3.62 -0.46 13.38
CA GLY A 46 -4.67 0.16 12.57
C GLY A 46 -4.24 0.36 11.12
N THR A 47 -3.04 0.91 10.90
CA THR A 47 -2.51 1.11 9.54
C THR A 47 -2.22 -0.22 8.85
N ALA A 48 -1.66 -1.21 9.54
CA ALA A 48 -1.42 -2.54 9.00
C ALA A 48 -2.71 -3.22 8.52
N LEU A 49 -3.77 -3.17 9.35
CA LEU A 49 -5.08 -3.70 9.02
C LEU A 49 -5.73 -2.98 7.84
N LEU A 50 -5.50 -1.68 7.67
CA LEU A 50 -6.00 -0.92 6.52
C LEU A 50 -5.21 -1.19 5.24
N SER A 51 -3.89 -1.39 5.34
CA SER A 51 -3.01 -1.63 4.19
C SER A 51 -3.25 -2.98 3.51
N LEU A 52 -3.64 -4.00 4.27
CA LEU A 52 -3.99 -5.33 3.75
C LEU A 52 -5.11 -5.31 2.69
N PRO A 53 -6.34 -4.82 2.98
CA PRO A 53 -7.41 -4.75 1.99
C PRO A 53 -7.10 -3.75 0.88
N LEU A 54 -6.42 -2.63 1.17
CA LEU A 54 -6.04 -1.65 0.15
C LEU A 54 -5.08 -2.23 -0.88
N SER A 55 -4.00 -2.89 -0.44
CA SER A 55 -3.02 -3.52 -1.34
C SER A 55 -3.63 -4.62 -2.20
N TRP A 56 -4.53 -5.43 -1.62
CA TRP A 56 -5.24 -6.47 -2.36
C TRP A 56 -6.20 -5.89 -3.40
N ALA A 57 -6.94 -4.83 -3.07
CA ALA A 57 -7.88 -4.17 -3.98
C ALA A 57 -7.16 -3.46 -5.15
N LEU A 58 -5.95 -2.94 -4.92
CA LEU A 58 -5.14 -2.28 -5.95
C LEU A 58 -4.40 -3.27 -6.87
N ALA A 59 -4.00 -4.45 -6.37
CA ALA A 59 -3.29 -5.46 -7.15
C ALA A 59 -3.95 -5.86 -8.50
N PRO A 60 -5.27 -6.13 -8.61
CA PRO A 60 -5.90 -6.46 -9.89
C PRO A 60 -5.93 -5.28 -10.86
N ARG A 61 -6.02 -4.03 -10.36
CA ARG A 61 -6.05 -2.81 -11.19
C ARG A 61 -4.72 -2.59 -11.91
N LEU A 62 -3.60 -2.92 -11.28
CA LEU A 62 -2.27 -2.81 -11.91
C LEU A 62 -1.99 -3.93 -12.92
N ARG A 63 -2.60 -5.11 -12.74
CA ARG A 63 -2.47 -6.23 -13.69
C ARG A 63 -3.16 -5.96 -15.03
N ALA A 64 -4.22 -5.14 -15.04
CA ALA A 64 -5.02 -4.89 -16.23
C ALA A 64 -4.34 -4.01 -17.29
N ARG A 65 -3.24 -3.30 -16.97
CA ARG A 65 -2.69 -2.25 -17.85
C ARG A 65 -1.42 -2.64 -18.62
N THR A 66 -0.69 -3.68 -18.22
CA THR A 66 0.65 -3.94 -18.78
C THR A 66 0.73 -5.04 -19.84
N TRP A 67 -0.30 -5.87 -20.00
CA TRP A 67 -0.27 -7.01 -20.95
C TRP A 67 -0.81 -6.70 -22.36
N ARG A 68 -1.20 -5.46 -22.67
CA ARG A 68 -1.73 -5.07 -24.00
C ARG A 68 -0.74 -4.23 -24.83
N ARG A 69 0.57 -4.42 -24.61
CA ARG A 69 1.64 -3.73 -25.35
C ARG A 69 2.67 -4.66 -26.01
N GLU A 70 2.33 -5.93 -26.19
CA GLU A 70 3.12 -6.86 -27.04
C GLU A 70 2.62 -6.90 -28.50
N GLY A 71 1.71 -6.02 -28.88
CA GLY A 71 1.13 -5.93 -30.24
C GLY A 71 1.68 -4.79 -31.09
N THR A 72 2.96 -4.41 -30.98
CA THR A 72 3.55 -3.42 -31.90
C THR A 72 4.99 -3.76 -32.30
N MET A 73 5.31 -5.07 -32.34
CA MET A 73 6.44 -5.62 -33.09
C MET A 73 6.00 -6.04 -34.51
N GLU A 74 4.99 -5.35 -35.08
CA GLU A 74 4.47 -5.62 -36.44
C GLU A 74 4.47 -4.36 -37.33
N VAL A 75 5.11 -3.26 -36.87
CA VAL A 75 5.24 -2.00 -37.63
C VAL A 75 6.64 -1.85 -38.26
N LEU A 76 7.45 -2.92 -38.23
CA LEU A 76 8.77 -2.99 -38.88
C LEU A 76 8.82 -4.09 -39.96
N LYS A 77 7.74 -4.24 -40.73
CA LYS A 77 7.70 -5.00 -41.99
C LYS A 77 7.19 -4.09 -43.10
#